data_AF-A0A3B8VA13-F1
#
_entry.id   AF-A0A3B8VA13-F1
#
_cell.length_a   1.000
_cell.length_b   1.000
_cell.length_c   1.000
_cell.angle_alpha   90.00
_cell.angle_beta   90.00
_cell.angle_gamma   90.00
#
_symmetry.space_group_name_H-M   'P 1'
#
loop_
_entity.id
_entity.type
_entity.pdbx_description
1 polymer ?
#
loop_
_entity_poly.entity_id
_entity_poly.type
_entity_poly.pdbx_seq_one_letter_code
_entity_poly.pdbx_strand_id
1 'polypeptide(L)'
;MYDYDLHTKENKLRKFMVSHADILNDLLLVKQADYSACKDDLSPAPCVVKWKELIGKMREEGAAFSLKELRVNGNDLAGVIEDKRLIGKALNALLLHVAVCPADNEKERLLFLAPRLLSQSENVGKGEREKNAAKSS
;
A
#
# COMPACT_ATOMS: atom_id res chain seq x y z
N MET A 1 -15.84 -8.41 -0.75
CA MET A 1 -14.68 -8.18 -1.64
C MET A 1 -14.20 -6.73 -1.50
N TYR A 2 -12.89 -6.45 -1.46
CA TYR A 2 -12.39 -5.07 -1.35
C TYR A 2 -12.72 -4.26 -2.62
N ASP A 3 -13.11 -2.99 -2.47
CA ASP A 3 -13.58 -2.09 -3.54
C ASP A 3 -14.73 -2.64 -4.39
N TYR A 4 -15.67 -3.35 -3.76
CA TYR A 4 -16.83 -3.95 -4.42
C TYR A 4 -17.74 -2.91 -5.11
N ASP A 5 -17.94 -1.74 -4.49
CA ASP A 5 -18.82 -0.67 -4.99
C ASP A 5 -18.08 0.39 -5.81
N LEU A 6 -16.78 0.19 -6.06
CA LEU A 6 -15.90 1.11 -6.79
C LEU A 6 -15.71 2.50 -6.14
N HIS A 7 -16.11 2.71 -4.89
CA HIS A 7 -15.98 4.01 -4.21
C HIS A 7 -14.75 4.11 -3.28
N THR A 8 -13.88 3.09 -3.24
CA THR A 8 -12.68 3.17 -2.41
C THR A 8 -11.79 4.31 -2.90
N LYS A 9 -11.42 5.21 -1.98
CA LYS A 9 -10.52 6.33 -2.25
C LYS A 9 -9.20 5.84 -2.85
N GLU A 10 -8.70 6.54 -3.87
CA GLU A 10 -7.48 6.17 -4.59
C GLU A 10 -6.29 5.93 -3.64
N ASN A 11 -6.04 6.82 -2.67
CA ASN A 11 -4.94 6.64 -1.70
C ASN A 11 -5.05 5.34 -0.89
N LYS A 12 -6.27 4.88 -0.59
CA LYS A 12 -6.48 3.59 0.09
C LYS A 12 -6.26 2.42 -0.86
N LEU A 13 -6.65 2.55 -2.13
CA LEU A 13 -6.38 1.54 -3.16
C LEU A 13 -4.89 1.39 -3.44
N ARG A 14 -4.17 2.51 -3.62
CA ARG A 14 -2.71 2.52 -3.83
C ARG A 14 -1.97 1.76 -2.73
N LYS A 15 -2.30 2.06 -1.46
CA LYS A 15 -1.74 1.35 -0.31
C LYS A 15 -2.12 -0.14 -0.31
N PHE A 16 -3.39 -0.46 -0.57
CA PHE A 16 -3.85 -1.85 -0.63
C PHE A 16 -3.11 -2.64 -1.70
N MET A 17 -2.93 -2.08 -2.89
CA MET A 17 -2.23 -2.71 -4.01
C MET A 17 -0.77 -2.99 -3.67
N VAL A 18 -0.07 -2.04 -3.05
CA VAL A 18 1.33 -2.22 -2.66
C VAL A 18 1.48 -3.19 -1.48
N SER A 19 0.57 -3.16 -0.50
CA SER A 19 0.55 -4.13 0.60
C SER A 19 0.34 -5.58 0.16
N HIS A 20 -0.22 -5.80 -1.04
CA HIS A 20 -0.53 -7.13 -1.57
C HIS A 20 0.07 -7.32 -2.97
N ALA A 21 1.17 -6.63 -3.29
CA ALA A 21 1.73 -6.59 -4.64
C ALA A 21 2.15 -7.98 -5.16
N ASP A 22 2.50 -8.89 -4.24
CA ASP A 22 2.88 -10.28 -4.50
C ASP A 22 1.71 -11.12 -5.03
N ILE A 23 0.49 -10.86 -4.58
CA ILE A 23 -0.74 -11.60 -4.98
C ILE A 23 -1.71 -10.76 -5.79
N LEU A 24 -1.37 -9.52 -6.14
CA LEU A 24 -2.30 -8.56 -6.74
C LEU A 24 -2.89 -9.05 -8.06
N ASN A 25 -2.08 -9.71 -8.89
CA ASN A 25 -2.54 -10.29 -10.16
C ASN A 25 -3.54 -11.43 -9.93
N ASP A 26 -3.26 -12.31 -8.97
CA ASP A 26 -4.17 -13.41 -8.62
C ASP A 26 -5.50 -12.87 -8.07
N LEU A 27 -5.45 -11.81 -7.26
CA LEU A 27 -6.65 -11.11 -6.78
C LEU A 27 -7.49 -10.54 -7.93
N LEU A 28 -6.86 -9.96 -8.97
CA LEU A 28 -7.56 -9.48 -10.16
C LEU A 28 -8.19 -10.62 -10.97
N LEU A 29 -7.51 -11.77 -11.07
CA LEU A 29 -8.05 -12.95 -11.74
C LEU A 29 -9.28 -13.50 -11.02
N VAL A 30 -9.21 -13.63 -9.69
CA VAL A 30 -10.35 -14.07 -8.86
C VAL A 30 -11.53 -13.10 -9.01
N LYS A 31 -11.26 -11.79 -9.02
CA LYS A 31 -12.27 -10.75 -9.26
C LYS A 31 -12.97 -10.90 -10.60
N GLN A 32 -12.21 -11.19 -11.66
CA GLN A 32 -12.79 -11.39 -12.99
C GLN A 32 -13.66 -12.65 -13.04
N ALA A 33 -13.16 -13.76 -12.49
CA ALA A 33 -13.88 -15.03 -12.49
C ALA A 33 -15.22 -14.92 -11.75
N ASP A 34 -15.24 -14.26 -10.58
CA ASP A 34 -16.44 -14.03 -9.79
C ASP A 34 -17.50 -13.22 -10.57
N TYR A 35 -17.07 -12.15 -11.26
CA TYR A 35 -17.96 -11.34 -12.09
C TYR A 35 -18.57 -12.13 -13.23
N SER A 36 -17.74 -12.86 -13.97
CA SER A 36 -18.20 -13.62 -15.14
C SER A 36 -19.11 -14.79 -14.77
N ALA A 37 -18.86 -15.45 -13.64
CA ALA A 37 -19.72 -16.53 -13.16
C ALA A 37 -21.10 -16.03 -12.68
N CYS A 38 -21.17 -14.83 -12.07
CA CYS A 38 -22.43 -14.31 -11.52
C CYS A 38 -23.33 -13.62 -12.56
N LYS A 39 -22.76 -13.16 -13.68
CA LYS A 39 -23.47 -12.33 -14.66
C LYS A 39 -23.73 -13.03 -15.99
N ASP A 40 -23.19 -14.23 -16.20
CA ASP A 40 -23.04 -14.83 -17.53
C ASP A 40 -22.44 -13.85 -18.55
N ASP A 41 -21.61 -12.92 -18.06
CA ASP A 41 -21.00 -11.85 -18.82
C ASP A 41 -19.47 -12.00 -18.80
N LEU A 42 -18.91 -12.23 -19.98
CA LEU A 42 -17.47 -12.39 -20.17
C LEU A 42 -16.75 -11.04 -20.34
N SER A 43 -17.47 -9.92 -20.24
CA SER A 43 -16.86 -8.59 -20.25
C SER A 43 -15.90 -8.39 -19.06
N PRO A 44 -14.88 -7.54 -19.22
CA PRO A 44 -13.99 -7.21 -18.11
C PRO A 44 -14.77 -6.64 -16.93
N ALA A 45 -14.57 -7.21 -15.74
CA ALA A 45 -15.21 -6.74 -14.52
C ALA A 45 -14.83 -5.26 -14.27
N PRO A 46 -15.79 -4.36 -14.00
CA PRO A 46 -15.51 -2.93 -13.82
C PRO A 46 -14.43 -2.64 -12.76
N CYS A 47 -14.41 -3.42 -11.67
CA CYS A 47 -13.37 -3.34 -10.63
C CYS A 47 -11.98 -3.68 -11.18
N VAL A 48 -11.87 -4.70 -12.02
CA VAL A 48 -10.60 -5.13 -12.63
C VAL A 48 -10.08 -4.07 -13.59
N VAL A 49 -10.95 -3.45 -14.39
CA VAL A 49 -10.58 -2.36 -15.30
C VAL A 49 -10.03 -1.17 -14.51
N LYS A 50 -10.80 -0.64 -13.55
CA LYS A 50 -10.39 0.47 -12.68
C LYS A 50 -9.05 0.21 -11.99
N TRP A 51 -8.83 -1.00 -11.49
CA TRP A 51 -7.60 -1.35 -10.79
C TRP A 51 -6.41 -1.43 -11.73
N LYS A 52 -6.57 -2.03 -12.92
CA LYS A 52 -5.49 -2.08 -13.92
C LYS A 52 -5.08 -0.69 -14.38
N GLU A 53 -6.05 0.20 -14.62
CA GLU A 53 -5.79 1.60 -14.97
C GLU A 53 -5.02 2.32 -13.85
N LEU A 54 -5.44 2.17 -12.60
CA LEU A 54 -4.74 2.76 -11.47
C LEU A 54 -3.33 2.20 -11.30
N ILE A 55 -3.12 0.89 -11.47
CA ILE A 55 -1.77 0.29 -11.43
C ILE A 55 -0.89 0.87 -12.54
N GLY A 56 -1.43 1.02 -13.76
CA GLY A 56 -0.72 1.68 -14.87
C GLY A 56 -0.30 3.09 -14.51
N LYS A 57 -1.25 3.92 -14.06
CA LYS A 57 -1.00 5.29 -13.57
C LYS A 57 0.05 5.33 -12.46
N MET A 58 -0.03 4.45 -11.47
CA MET A 58 0.96 4.37 -10.39
C MET A 58 2.37 4.09 -10.92
N ARG A 59 2.51 3.21 -11.93
CA ARG A 59 3.81 2.90 -12.54
C ARG A 59 4.35 4.08 -13.34
N GLU A 60 3.49 4.77 -14.08
CA GLU A 60 3.85 5.99 -14.84
C GLU A 60 4.33 7.11 -13.92
N GLU A 61 3.70 7.26 -12.76
CA GLU A 61 4.10 8.24 -11.73
C GLU A 61 5.38 7.83 -10.96
N GLY A 62 5.87 6.59 -11.13
CA GLY A 62 7.06 6.09 -10.44
C GLY A 62 6.82 5.58 -9.01
N ALA A 63 5.60 5.14 -8.69
CA ALA A 63 5.29 4.54 -7.40
C ALA A 63 6.10 3.25 -7.18
N ALA A 64 6.61 3.05 -5.97
CA ALA A 64 7.27 1.81 -5.55
C ALA A 64 6.23 0.75 -5.16
N PHE A 65 6.37 -0.46 -5.68
CA PHE A 65 5.55 -1.63 -5.35
C PHE A 65 6.25 -2.62 -4.41
N SER A 66 7.54 -2.41 -4.14
CA SER A 66 8.32 -3.24 -3.25
C SER A 66 9.39 -2.43 -2.50
N LEU A 67 9.90 -2.98 -1.40
CA LEU A 67 10.99 -2.36 -0.65
C LEU A 67 12.25 -2.13 -1.50
N LYS A 68 12.48 -2.96 -2.52
CA LYS A 68 13.64 -2.85 -3.42
C LYS A 68 13.54 -1.66 -4.37
N GLU A 69 12.34 -1.12 -4.57
CA GLU A 69 12.08 0.03 -5.43
C GLU A 69 12.17 1.38 -4.68
N LEU A 70 12.35 1.34 -3.35
CA LEU A 70 12.67 2.54 -2.59
C LEU A 70 14.09 3.02 -2.89
N ARG A 71 14.29 4.34 -2.93
CA ARG A 71 15.62 4.96 -3.05
C ARG A 71 16.44 4.97 -1.74
N VAL A 72 16.02 4.19 -0.75
CA VAL A 72 16.72 3.93 0.51
C VAL A 72 16.63 2.45 0.85
N ASN A 73 17.60 1.96 1.61
CA ASN A 73 17.58 0.63 2.19
C ASN A 73 17.73 0.69 3.73
N GLY A 74 17.80 -0.47 4.38
CA GLY A 74 17.94 -0.54 5.83
C GLY A 74 19.24 0.08 6.37
N ASN A 75 20.34 0.02 5.62
CA ASN A 75 21.61 0.64 6.02
C ASN A 75 21.52 2.16 5.99
N ASP A 76 20.83 2.73 5.00
CA ASP A 76 20.59 4.18 4.94
C ASP A 76 19.77 4.65 6.15
N LEU A 77 18.76 3.87 6.57
CA LEU A 77 17.92 4.20 7.72
C LEU A 77 18.63 4.05 9.08
N ALA A 78 19.73 3.31 9.16
CA ALA A 78 20.44 3.10 10.41
C ALA A 78 21.03 4.39 11.02
N GLY A 79 21.19 5.45 10.23
CA GLY A 79 21.63 6.77 10.69
C GLY A 79 20.51 7.70 11.17
N VAL A 80 19.24 7.37 10.90
CA VAL A 80 18.08 8.22 11.27
C VAL A 80 17.06 7.52 12.17
N ILE A 81 17.08 6.18 12.23
CA ILE A 81 16.27 5.37 13.13
C ILE A 81 17.19 4.72 14.16
N GLU A 82 17.07 5.14 15.42
CA GLU A 82 17.90 4.64 16.53
C GLU A 82 17.63 3.16 16.83
N ASP A 83 16.36 2.76 16.92
CA ASP A 83 15.99 1.37 17.17
C ASP A 83 16.00 0.54 15.89
N LYS A 84 17.07 -0.23 15.70
CA LYS A 84 17.26 -1.14 14.55
C LYS A 84 16.08 -2.11 14.34
N ARG A 85 15.35 -2.47 15.40
CA ARG A 85 14.17 -3.35 15.31
C ARG A 85 13.01 -2.70 14.57
N LEU A 86 12.98 -1.37 14.48
CA LEU A 86 11.94 -0.60 13.82
C LEU A 86 12.26 -0.27 12.35
N ILE A 87 13.47 -0.53 11.86
CA ILE A 87 13.89 -0.23 10.48
C ILE A 87 12.96 -0.87 9.46
N GLY A 88 12.58 -2.13 9.65
CA GLY A 88 11.63 -2.82 8.74
C GLY A 88 10.25 -2.15 8.71
N LYS A 89 9.76 -1.69 9.86
CA LYS A 89 8.50 -0.92 9.93
C LYS A 89 8.63 0.44 9.23
N ALA A 90 9.75 1.13 9.41
CA ALA A 90 10.01 2.41 8.77
C ALA A 90 10.06 2.26 7.24
N LEU A 91 10.74 1.24 6.72
CA LEU A 91 10.75 0.90 5.29
C LEU A 91 9.35 0.62 4.75
N ASN A 92 8.53 -0.14 5.47
CA ASN A 92 7.14 -0.37 5.08
C ASN A 92 6.30 0.92 5.10
N ALA A 93 6.49 1.78 6.10
CA ALA A 93 5.79 3.06 6.17
C ALA A 93 6.17 4.00 5.00
N LEU A 94 7.46 4.01 4.62
CA LEU A 94 7.95 4.72 3.43
C LEU A 94 7.37 4.15 2.15
N LEU A 95 7.32 2.82 2.00
CA LEU A 95 6.73 2.15 0.84
C LEU A 95 5.26 2.56 0.64
N LEU A 96 4.46 2.54 1.72
CA LEU A 96 3.06 2.96 1.67
C LEU A 96 2.88 4.47 1.44
N HIS A 97 3.85 5.28 1.84
CA HIS A 97 3.87 6.72 1.54
C HIS A 97 4.16 6.95 0.06
N VAL A 98 5.22 6.34 -0.48
CA VAL A 98 5.61 6.44 -1.90
C VAL A 98 4.53 5.91 -2.83
N ALA A 99 3.76 4.90 -2.41
CA ALA A 99 2.59 4.44 -3.16
C ALA A 99 1.57 5.57 -3.45
N VAL A 100 1.46 6.54 -2.53
CA VAL A 100 0.54 7.68 -2.60
C VAL A 100 1.20 8.95 -3.12
N CYS A 101 2.46 9.17 -2.77
CA CYS A 101 3.27 10.31 -3.18
C CYS A 101 4.56 9.83 -3.89
N PRO A 102 4.48 9.35 -5.14
CA PRO A 102 5.63 8.79 -5.85
C PRO A 102 6.84 9.73 -5.96
N ALA A 103 6.59 11.04 -6.14
CA ALA A 103 7.62 12.07 -6.23
C ALA A 103 8.50 12.22 -4.98
N ASP A 104 8.07 11.69 -3.82
CA ASP A 104 8.88 11.67 -2.60
C ASP A 104 9.90 10.51 -2.57
N ASN A 105 9.93 9.63 -3.58
CA ASN A 105 10.88 8.50 -3.68
C ASN A 105 12.29 8.96 -4.06
N GLU A 106 12.85 9.88 -3.29
CA GLU A 106 14.21 10.39 -3.41
C GLU A 106 14.94 10.21 -2.09
N LYS A 107 16.23 9.87 -2.14
CA LYS A 107 16.98 9.38 -0.96
C LYS A 107 16.87 10.33 0.23
N GLU A 108 17.25 11.59 0.04
CA GLU A 108 17.27 12.61 1.09
C GLU A 108 15.86 12.88 1.64
N ARG A 109 14.87 12.85 0.75
CA ARG A 109 13.46 13.06 1.10
C ARG A 109 12.93 11.92 1.96
N LEU A 110 13.24 10.67 1.63
CA LEU A 110 12.83 9.50 2.39
C LEU A 110 13.51 9.43 3.76
N LEU A 111 14.80 9.76 3.85
CA LEU A 111 15.52 9.83 5.13
C LEU A 111 14.89 10.87 6.07
N PHE A 112 14.52 12.03 5.54
CA PHE A 112 13.82 13.08 6.30
C PHE A 112 12.42 12.62 6.77
N LEU A 113 11.68 11.89 5.93
CA LEU A 113 10.31 11.45 6.24
C LEU A 113 10.24 10.26 7.20
N ALA A 114 11.28 9.42 7.25
CA ALA A 114 11.25 8.12 7.92
C ALA A 114 10.83 8.18 9.41
N PRO A 115 11.38 9.06 10.27
CA PRO A 115 11.01 9.08 11.70
C PRO A 115 9.54 9.46 11.91
N ARG A 116 9.06 10.45 11.14
CA ARG A 116 7.67 10.92 11.21
C ARG A 116 6.69 9.84 10.76
N LEU A 117 6.98 9.17 9.64
CA LEU A 117 6.11 8.12 9.10
C LEU A 117 6.08 6.87 9.99
N LEU A 118 7.23 6.52 10.59
CA LEU A 118 7.31 5.46 11.60
C LEU A 118 6.38 5.78 12.79
N SER A 119 6.51 6.97 13.39
CA SER A 119 5.66 7.39 14.50
C SER A 119 4.17 7.34 14.16
N GLN A 120 3.79 7.82 12.97
CA GLN A 120 2.40 7.77 12.50
C GLN A 120 1.89 6.33 12.38
N SER A 121 2.70 5.40 11.89
CA SER A 121 2.31 4.00 11.73
C SER A 121 2.04 3.31 13.09
N GLU A 122 2.79 3.66 14.14
CA GLU A 122 2.62 3.06 15.46
C GLU A 122 1.38 3.61 16.19
N ASN A 123 1.05 4.88 15.98
CA ASN A 123 -0.16 5.50 16.52
C ASN A 123 -1.44 4.90 15.93
N VAL A 124 -1.44 4.58 14.63
CA VAL A 124 -2.57 3.88 13.99
C VAL A 124 -2.78 2.50 14.62
N GLY A 125 -1.70 1.73 14.78
CA GLY A 125 -1.78 0.39 15.38
C GLY A 125 -2.24 0.39 16.83
N LYS A 126 -1.87 1.42 17.62
CA LYS A 126 -2.34 1.57 19.00
C LYS A 126 -3.84 1.87 19.05
N GLY A 127 -4.32 2.80 18.22
CA GLY A 127 -5.74 3.16 18.16
C GLY A 127 -6.65 2.03 17.67
N GLU A 128 -6.18 1.15 16.78
CA GLU A 128 -6.94 -0.04 16.35
C GLU A 128 -7.05 -1.08 17.46
N ARG A 129 -5.98 -1.32 18.24
CA ARG A 129 -5.99 -2.27 19.37
C ARG A 129 -6.94 -1.82 20.47
N GLU A 130 -6.93 -0.54 20.82
CA GLU A 130 -7.82 0.03 21.85
C GLU A 130 -9.29 -0.06 21.43
N LYS A 131 -9.62 0.20 20.15
CA LYS A 131 -10.98 0.04 19.62
C LYS A 131 -11.47 -1.40 19.61
N ASN A 132 -10.59 -2.35 19.31
CA ASN A 132 -10.94 -3.77 19.29
C ASN A 132 -11.12 -4.34 20.70
N ALA A 133 -10.32 -3.89 21.68
CA ALA A 133 -10.50 -4.22 23.09
C ALA A 133 -11.83 -3.68 23.64
N ALA A 134 -12.22 -2.45 23.26
CA ALA A 134 -13.48 -1.84 23.70
C ALA A 134 -14.75 -2.47 23.09
N LYS A 135 -14.64 -3.18 21.96
CA LYS A 135 -15.76 -3.89 21.32
C LYS A 135 -15.96 -5.33 21.83
N SER A 136 -15.01 -5.83 22.60
CA SER A 136 -15.02 -7.21 23.12
C SER A 136 -15.44 -7.27 24.60
N SER A 137 -15.88 -6.14 25.16
CA SER A 137 -16.41 -5.95 26.52
C SER A 137 -17.86 -5.50 26.44
#